data_AF-A0AAC9RV03-F1
#
_entry.id   AF-A0AAC9RV03-F1
#
_cell.length_a   1.000
_cell.length_b   1.000
_cell.length_c   1.000
_cell.angle_alpha   90.00
_cell.angle_beta   90.00
_cell.angle_gamma   90.00
#
_symmetry.space_group_name_H-M   'P 1'
#
loop_
_entity.id
_entity.type
_entity.pdbx_description
1 polymer ?
#
loop_
_entity_poly.entity_id
_entity_poly.type
_entity_poly.pdbx_seq_one_letter_code
_entity_poly.pdbx_strand_id
1 'polypeptide(L)'
;MNPLVNTFLDFEVQLFSRISHFLMSLYEHFNFPWLILIIVLIFRKDISKMLIRVSSIDYEKNAGKVSVLFSTMKHLESQMEGSEQQQIDEYGEDIRERVHLDQDPKFVGEMPSYDYYFNLVHRPAFTCKSIAKYGYFKTIEDLYKAYLFLTKDYSKVHHPPSDIIENIYETAMDIKRNRGLLFDEQFIAKYRRFIALTYMGLVENNKNSE
;
A
#
# COMPACT_ATOMS: atom_id res chain seq x y z
N MET A 1 -36.33 5.97 -12.56
CA MET A 1 -35.72 5.49 -11.29
C MET A 1 -35.75 3.98 -11.30
N ASN A 2 -34.60 3.34 -11.07
CA ASN A 2 -34.36 1.93 -11.42
C ASN A 2 -34.75 1.01 -10.24
N PRO A 3 -35.68 0.05 -10.38
CA PRO A 3 -36.21 -0.77 -9.28
C PRO A 3 -35.15 -1.64 -8.58
N LEU A 4 -34.03 -1.92 -9.26
CA LEU A 4 -32.87 -2.63 -8.73
C LEU A 4 -32.08 -1.86 -7.65
N VAL A 5 -32.09 -0.53 -7.71
CA VAL A 5 -31.36 0.31 -6.73
C VAL A 5 -32.12 0.36 -5.40
N ASN A 6 -33.45 0.43 -5.45
CA ASN A 6 -34.29 0.42 -4.24
C ASN A 6 -34.25 -0.92 -3.52
N THR A 7 -34.19 -2.05 -4.24
CA THR A 7 -34.10 -3.37 -3.63
C THR A 7 -32.76 -3.63 -2.95
N PHE A 8 -31.66 -3.08 -3.49
CA PHE A 8 -30.34 -3.19 -2.86
C PHE A 8 -30.22 -2.32 -1.60
N LEU A 9 -30.73 -1.08 -1.66
CA LEU A 9 -30.80 -0.19 -0.49
C LEU A 9 -31.71 -0.76 0.61
N ASP A 10 -32.87 -1.31 0.25
CA ASP A 10 -33.76 -1.96 1.22
C ASP A 10 -33.11 -3.20 1.85
N PHE A 11 -32.31 -3.96 1.09
CA PHE A 11 -31.56 -5.09 1.62
C PHE A 11 -30.45 -4.63 2.58
N GLU A 12 -29.69 -3.60 2.24
CA GLU A 12 -28.64 -3.05 3.12
C GLU A 12 -29.24 -2.47 4.41
N VAL A 13 -30.34 -1.73 4.32
CA VAL A 13 -31.04 -1.16 5.48
C VAL A 13 -31.62 -2.27 6.37
N GLN A 14 -32.20 -3.33 5.79
CA GLN A 14 -32.68 -4.48 6.56
C GLN A 14 -31.54 -5.26 7.21
N LEU A 15 -30.40 -5.40 6.53
CA LEU A 15 -29.22 -6.06 7.07
C LEU A 15 -28.67 -5.26 8.25
N PHE A 16 -28.51 -3.94 8.10
CA PHE A 16 -28.05 -3.04 9.16
C PHE A 16 -29.02 -3.01 10.34
N SER A 17 -30.32 -2.97 10.08
CA SER A 17 -31.36 -3.02 11.12
C SER A 17 -31.30 -4.34 11.89
N ARG A 18 -31.15 -5.49 11.22
CA ARG A 18 -30.96 -6.78 11.89
C ARG A 18 -29.69 -6.84 12.72
N ILE A 19 -28.57 -6.35 12.17
CA ILE A 19 -27.28 -6.33 12.88
C ILE A 19 -27.39 -5.41 14.09
N SER A 20 -28.01 -4.24 13.95
CA SER A 20 -28.24 -3.30 15.04
C SER A 20 -29.12 -3.90 16.13
N HIS A 21 -30.24 -4.54 15.78
CA HIS A 21 -31.09 -5.23 16.75
C HIS A 21 -30.39 -6.39 17.44
N PHE A 22 -29.57 -7.14 16.71
CA PHE A 22 -28.76 -8.22 17.27
C PHE A 22 -27.70 -7.70 18.24
N LEU A 23 -27.02 -6.60 17.90
CA LEU A 23 -26.05 -5.93 18.77
C LEU A 23 -26.70 -5.30 20.00
N MET A 24 -27.88 -4.69 19.84
CA MET A 24 -28.68 -4.11 20.92
C MET A 24 -29.14 -5.20 21.89
N SER A 25 -29.64 -6.33 21.37
CA SER A 25 -30.03 -7.49 22.16
C SER A 25 -28.85 -8.13 22.88
N LEU A 26 -27.68 -8.20 22.23
CA LEU A 26 -26.44 -8.63 22.87
C LEU A 26 -26.02 -7.67 23.99
N TYR A 27 -26.17 -6.36 23.81
CA TYR A 27 -25.82 -5.35 24.80
C TYR A 27 -26.76 -5.34 26.01
N GLU A 28 -28.07 -5.53 25.79
CA GLU A 28 -29.07 -5.57 26.87
C GLU A 28 -29.02 -6.85 27.71
N HIS A 29 -28.58 -7.97 27.13
CA HIS A 29 -28.63 -9.28 27.80
C HIS A 29 -27.26 -9.81 28.25
N PHE A 30 -26.14 -9.25 27.78
CA PHE A 30 -24.81 -9.66 28.20
C PHE A 30 -24.06 -8.53 28.91
N ASN A 31 -23.54 -8.85 30.10
CA ASN A 31 -22.60 -7.99 30.80
C ASN A 31 -21.36 -7.79 29.92
N PHE A 32 -20.82 -6.56 29.81
CA PHE A 32 -19.72 -6.18 28.91
C PHE A 32 -18.53 -7.19 28.85
N PRO A 33 -18.13 -7.85 29.97
CA PRO A 33 -17.10 -8.89 29.94
C PRO A 33 -17.46 -10.13 29.10
N TRP A 34 -18.73 -10.53 29.08
CA TRP A 34 -19.22 -11.67 28.30
C TRP A 34 -19.27 -11.38 26.80
N LEU A 35 -19.60 -10.15 26.43
CA LEU A 35 -19.57 -9.71 25.03
C LEU A 35 -18.14 -9.80 24.46
N ILE A 36 -17.16 -9.33 25.21
CA ILE A 36 -15.74 -9.49 24.86
C ILE A 36 -15.37 -10.97 24.76
N LEU A 37 -15.84 -11.81 25.69
CA LEU A 37 -15.58 -13.25 25.68
C LEU A 37 -16.16 -13.94 24.43
N ILE A 38 -17.37 -13.56 24.02
CA ILE A 38 -18.04 -14.06 22.80
C ILE A 38 -17.25 -13.64 21.56
N ILE A 39 -16.81 -12.38 21.48
CA ILE A 39 -15.95 -11.89 20.38
C ILE A 39 -14.65 -12.70 20.34
N VAL A 40 -13.98 -12.87 21.48
CA VAL A 40 -12.73 -13.65 21.56
C VAL A 40 -12.94 -15.11 21.16
N LEU A 41 -14.09 -15.72 21.48
CA LEU A 41 -14.45 -17.08 21.09
C LEU A 41 -14.71 -17.22 19.59
N ILE A 42 -15.51 -16.32 19.02
CA ILE A 42 -15.86 -16.31 17.58
C ILE A 42 -14.59 -16.10 16.74
N PHE A 43 -13.78 -15.11 17.11
CA PHE A 43 -12.56 -14.75 16.38
C PHE A 43 -11.33 -15.50 16.90
N ARG A 44 -11.48 -16.54 17.74
CA ARG A 44 -10.36 -17.23 18.39
C ARG A 44 -9.29 -17.67 17.42
N LYS A 45 -9.66 -18.20 16.25
CA LYS A 45 -8.69 -18.64 15.23
C LYS A 45 -7.93 -17.47 14.61
N ASP A 46 -8.60 -16.36 14.34
CA ASP A 46 -7.98 -15.19 13.71
C ASP A 46 -7.14 -14.41 14.71
N ILE A 47 -7.63 -14.24 15.94
CA ILE A 47 -6.85 -13.73 17.07
C ILE A 47 -5.64 -14.62 17.33
N SER A 48 -5.79 -15.95 17.30
CA SER A 48 -4.66 -16.86 17.49
C SER A 48 -3.65 -16.79 16.35
N LYS A 49 -4.08 -16.65 15.08
CA LYS A 49 -3.17 -16.41 13.96
C LYS A 49 -2.46 -15.07 14.07
N MET A 50 -3.17 -14.03 14.51
CA MET A 50 -2.64 -12.69 14.71
C MET A 50 -1.65 -12.67 15.89
N LEU A 51 -1.97 -13.32 17.01
CA LEU A 51 -1.11 -13.51 18.16
C LEU A 51 0.11 -14.37 17.81
N ILE A 52 -0.03 -15.46 17.07
CA ILE A 52 1.11 -16.27 16.61
C ILE A 52 1.99 -15.44 15.67
N ARG A 53 1.40 -14.64 14.79
CA ARG A 53 2.15 -13.72 13.93
C ARG A 53 2.92 -12.70 14.77
N VAL A 54 2.33 -12.13 15.82
CA VAL A 54 2.97 -11.17 16.74
C VAL A 54 4.00 -11.85 17.65
N SER A 55 3.73 -13.06 18.16
CA SER A 55 4.58 -13.80 19.10
C SER A 55 5.73 -14.52 18.41
N SER A 56 5.60 -14.81 17.11
CA SER A 56 6.69 -15.34 16.27
C SER A 56 7.70 -14.26 15.90
N ILE A 57 7.42 -12.99 16.19
CA ILE A 57 8.39 -11.91 16.04
C ILE A 57 9.38 -12.06 17.19
N ASP A 58 10.63 -12.31 16.82
CA ASP A 58 11.74 -12.51 17.75
C ASP A 58 12.17 -11.15 18.32
N TYR A 59 11.27 -10.52 19.09
CA TYR A 59 11.45 -9.17 19.63
C TYR A 59 12.67 -9.12 20.56
N GLU A 60 12.97 -10.17 21.32
CA GLU A 60 14.12 -10.14 22.24
C GLU A 60 15.49 -10.17 21.55
N LYS A 61 15.63 -10.86 20.40
CA LYS A 61 16.92 -10.93 19.68
C LYS A 61 17.08 -9.90 18.56
N ASN A 62 15.99 -9.46 17.94
CA ASN A 62 16.04 -8.61 16.75
C ASN A 62 15.37 -7.23 16.92
N ALA A 63 14.74 -6.89 18.05
CA ALA A 63 14.08 -5.58 18.21
C ALA A 63 15.02 -4.40 18.00
N GLY A 64 16.27 -4.48 18.47
CA GLY A 64 17.26 -3.42 18.24
C GLY A 64 17.64 -3.23 16.77
N LYS A 65 17.63 -4.31 15.96
CA LYS A 65 17.86 -4.22 14.52
C LYS A 65 16.64 -3.66 13.79
N VAL A 66 15.45 -4.14 14.16
CA VAL A 66 14.19 -3.70 13.58
C VAL A 66 13.91 -2.22 13.88
N SER A 67 14.24 -1.74 15.08
CA SER A 67 14.09 -0.32 15.43
C SER A 67 15.01 0.58 14.60
N VAL A 68 16.26 0.17 14.38
CA VAL A 68 17.20 0.85 13.48
C VAL A 68 16.64 0.87 12.06
N LEU A 69 16.14 -0.26 11.55
CA LEU A 69 15.54 -0.32 10.21
C LEU A 69 14.31 0.59 10.06
N PHE A 70 13.46 0.71 11.09
CA PHE A 70 12.36 1.69 11.06
C PHE A 70 12.85 3.14 11.11
N SER A 71 13.92 3.42 11.85
CA SER A 71 14.56 4.73 11.82
C SER A 71 15.12 5.05 10.43
N THR A 72 15.76 4.07 9.79
CA THR A 72 16.23 4.19 8.39
C THR A 72 15.05 4.43 7.45
N MET A 73 13.94 3.70 7.61
CA MET A 73 12.75 3.90 6.79
C MET A 73 12.18 5.32 6.91
N LYS A 74 12.12 5.87 8.13
CA LYS A 74 11.70 7.26 8.34
C LYS A 74 12.67 8.27 7.73
N HIS A 75 13.97 8.00 7.80
CA HIS A 75 14.96 8.87 7.17
C HIS A 75 14.80 8.85 5.64
N LEU A 76 14.61 7.68 5.04
CA LEU A 76 14.35 7.51 3.62
C LEU A 76 13.03 8.18 3.20
N GLU A 77 11.99 8.13 4.03
CA GLU A 77 10.75 8.86 3.80
C GLU A 77 10.97 10.37 3.74
N SER A 78 11.79 10.92 4.65
CA SER A 78 12.16 12.35 4.61
C SER A 78 13.01 12.72 3.40
N GLN A 79 13.95 11.86 3.00
CA GLN A 79 14.74 12.06 1.76
C GLN A 79 13.85 12.02 0.52
N MET A 80 12.89 11.09 0.49
CA MET A 80 11.90 10.98 -0.57
C MET A 80 11.07 12.26 -0.70
N GLU A 81 10.57 12.81 0.41
CA GLU A 81 9.82 14.08 0.40
C GLU A 81 10.67 15.25 -0.10
N GLY A 82 11.93 15.35 0.32
CA GLY A 82 12.85 16.39 -0.16
C GLY A 82 13.17 16.26 -1.65
N SER A 83 13.44 15.04 -2.11
CA SER A 83 13.72 14.75 -3.52
C SER A 83 12.48 14.93 -4.41
N GLU A 84 11.29 14.65 -3.88
CA GLU A 84 10.03 14.91 -4.56
C GLU A 84 9.84 16.41 -4.81
N GLN A 85 10.06 17.25 -3.80
CA GLN A 85 9.96 18.70 -3.96
C GLN A 85 10.96 19.22 -5.01
N GLN A 86 12.20 18.74 -4.98
CA GLN A 86 13.22 19.11 -5.96
C GLN A 86 12.82 18.76 -7.39
N GLN A 87 12.27 17.57 -7.61
CA GLN A 87 11.78 17.16 -8.93
C GLN A 87 10.61 18.04 -9.39
N ILE A 88 9.65 18.36 -8.50
CA ILE A 88 8.54 19.24 -8.84
C ILE A 88 9.05 20.64 -9.23
N ASP A 89 10.01 21.19 -8.47
CA ASP A 89 10.61 22.50 -8.76
C ASP A 89 11.38 22.51 -10.09
N GLU A 90 12.07 21.41 -10.42
CA GLU A 90 12.84 21.26 -11.67
C GLU A 90 11.95 21.24 -12.92
N TYR A 91 10.79 20.57 -12.86
CA TYR A 91 9.87 20.45 -14.00
C TYR A 91 8.78 21.53 -14.04
N GLY A 92 8.70 22.40 -13.01
CA GLY A 92 7.82 23.57 -12.94
C GLY A 92 6.32 23.28 -12.72
N GLU A 93 5.90 22.03 -12.87
CA GLU A 93 4.55 21.52 -12.60
C GLU A 93 4.64 20.07 -12.11
N ASP A 94 3.62 19.61 -11.39
CA ASP A 94 3.51 18.21 -11.03
C ASP A 94 3.23 17.36 -12.29
N ILE A 95 4.29 16.81 -12.87
CA ILE A 95 4.23 15.99 -14.08
C ILE A 95 3.28 14.80 -13.94
N ARG A 96 2.92 14.39 -12.72
CA ARG A 96 1.90 13.36 -12.45
C ARG A 96 0.52 13.73 -12.96
N GLU A 97 0.17 15.01 -12.95
CA GLU A 97 -1.13 15.51 -13.40
C GLU A 97 -1.29 15.42 -14.92
N ARG A 98 -0.18 15.26 -15.66
CA ARG A 98 -0.18 15.12 -17.12
C ARG A 98 -0.65 13.74 -17.59
N VAL A 99 -0.61 12.72 -16.72
CA VAL A 99 -1.03 11.36 -17.08
C VAL A 99 -2.55 11.22 -17.00
N HIS A 100 -3.19 11.25 -18.17
CA HIS A 100 -4.62 10.99 -18.30
C HIS A 100 -4.90 9.48 -18.14
N LEU A 101 -5.48 9.12 -17.00
CA LEU A 101 -5.82 7.73 -16.67
C LEU A 101 -7.27 7.43 -17.00
N ASP A 102 -7.59 7.35 -18.28
CA ASP A 102 -8.92 6.89 -18.69
C ASP A 102 -9.00 5.36 -18.52
N GLN A 103 -10.09 4.90 -17.89
CA GLN A 103 -10.52 3.51 -17.70
C GLN A 103 -10.06 2.81 -16.42
N ASP A 104 -10.98 2.29 -15.61
CA ASP A 104 -10.64 1.39 -14.49
C ASP A 104 -10.36 -0.02 -15.07
N PRO A 105 -9.18 -0.64 -14.84
CA PRO A 105 -8.89 -1.94 -15.44
C PRO A 105 -9.75 -2.99 -14.73
N LYS A 106 -10.66 -3.62 -15.47
CA LYS A 106 -11.43 -4.76 -14.96
C LYS A 106 -10.45 -5.89 -14.69
N PHE A 107 -10.39 -6.35 -13.44
CA PHE A 107 -9.66 -7.56 -13.01
C PHE A 107 -10.33 -8.82 -13.60
N VAL A 108 -10.23 -9.03 -14.91
CA VAL A 108 -10.77 -10.21 -15.58
C VAL A 108 -9.76 -10.68 -16.62
N GLY A 109 -8.77 -11.48 -16.21
CA GLY A 109 -7.78 -12.13 -17.08
C GLY A 109 -6.31 -11.95 -16.69
N GLU A 110 -5.41 -12.59 -17.43
CA GLU A 110 -3.97 -12.32 -17.41
C GLU A 110 -3.70 -10.96 -18.06
N MET A 111 -3.40 -9.97 -17.22
CA MET A 111 -3.06 -8.62 -17.65
C MET A 111 -1.61 -8.59 -18.15
N PRO A 112 -1.31 -7.91 -19.29
CA PRO A 112 0.06 -7.71 -19.72
C PRO A 112 0.92 -7.08 -18.61
N SER A 113 2.18 -7.50 -18.49
CA SER A 113 3.10 -7.02 -17.44
C SER A 113 3.24 -5.49 -17.44
N TYR A 114 3.22 -4.85 -18.62
CA TYR A 114 3.24 -3.39 -18.74
C TYR A 114 2.02 -2.77 -18.07
N ASP A 115 0.81 -3.23 -18.41
CA ASP A 115 -0.41 -2.66 -17.86
C ASP A 115 -0.48 -2.89 -16.34
N TYR A 116 -0.03 -4.05 -15.83
CA TYR A 116 0.03 -4.30 -14.40
C TYR A 116 0.90 -3.27 -13.68
N TYR A 117 2.15 -3.10 -14.12
CA TYR A 117 3.11 -2.21 -13.48
C TYR A 117 2.74 -0.74 -13.65
N PHE A 118 2.25 -0.35 -14.83
CA PHE A 118 1.78 1.00 -15.09
C PHE A 118 0.62 1.36 -14.17
N ASN A 119 -0.38 0.48 -14.03
CA ASN A 119 -1.51 0.70 -13.14
C ASN A 119 -1.13 0.69 -11.66
N LEU A 120 -0.20 -0.19 -11.26
CA LEU A 120 0.27 -0.23 -9.88
C LEU A 120 0.92 1.09 -9.43
N VAL A 121 1.60 1.78 -10.34
CA VAL A 121 2.26 3.07 -10.07
C VAL A 121 1.29 4.24 -10.22
N HIS A 122 0.47 4.27 -11.26
CA HIS A 122 -0.31 5.46 -11.61
C HIS A 122 -1.73 5.47 -11.04
N ARG A 123 -2.30 4.32 -10.63
CA ARG A 123 -3.67 4.24 -10.10
C ARG A 123 -3.69 3.91 -8.60
N PRO A 124 -3.97 4.89 -7.71
CA PRO A 124 -4.02 4.65 -6.26
C PRO A 124 -4.93 3.49 -5.85
N ALA A 125 -6.11 3.38 -6.48
CA ALA A 125 -7.05 2.29 -6.22
C ALA A 125 -6.47 0.90 -6.54
N PHE A 126 -5.59 0.81 -7.55
CA PHE A 126 -4.93 -0.44 -7.91
C PHE A 126 -3.88 -0.84 -6.86
N THR A 127 -3.12 0.13 -6.34
CA THR A 127 -2.19 -0.09 -5.23
C THR A 127 -2.92 -0.53 -3.96
N CYS A 128 -4.04 0.10 -3.60
CA CYS A 128 -4.86 -0.32 -2.46
C CYS A 128 -5.36 -1.78 -2.61
N LYS A 129 -5.81 -2.17 -3.81
CA LYS A 129 -6.18 -3.56 -4.11
C LYS A 129 -5.00 -4.52 -3.94
N SER A 130 -3.79 -4.11 -4.31
CA SER A 130 -2.56 -4.90 -4.10
C SER A 130 -2.24 -5.09 -2.62
N ILE A 131 -2.35 -4.02 -1.81
CA ILE A 131 -2.17 -4.09 -0.35
C ILE A 131 -3.17 -5.08 0.26
N ALA A 132 -4.45 -4.96 -0.08
CA ALA A 132 -5.49 -5.83 0.44
C ALA A 132 -5.29 -7.31 0.07
N LYS A 133 -4.78 -7.58 -1.14
CA LYS A 133 -4.61 -8.95 -1.66
C LYS A 133 -3.31 -9.61 -1.19
N TYR A 134 -2.21 -8.88 -1.17
CA TYR A 134 -0.86 -9.45 -0.98
C TYR A 134 -0.12 -8.91 0.24
N GLY A 135 -0.59 -7.81 0.83
CA GLY A 135 0.02 -7.15 1.97
C GLY A 135 1.12 -6.14 1.61
N TYR A 136 1.57 -5.42 2.63
CA TYR A 136 2.47 -4.27 2.55
C TYR A 136 3.81 -4.60 1.89
N PHE A 137 4.55 -5.59 2.42
CA PHE A 137 5.87 -5.94 1.88
C PHE A 137 5.82 -6.40 0.42
N LYS A 138 4.79 -7.17 0.04
CA LYS A 138 4.66 -7.64 -1.33
C LYS A 138 4.29 -6.50 -2.28
N THR A 139 3.49 -5.55 -1.81
CA THR A 139 3.17 -4.34 -2.58
C THR A 139 4.41 -3.48 -2.80
N ILE A 140 5.28 -3.31 -1.80
CA ILE A 140 6.56 -2.60 -1.94
C ILE A 140 7.48 -3.30 -2.95
N GLU A 141 7.59 -4.63 -2.88
CA GLU A 141 8.35 -5.42 -3.85
C GLU A 141 7.82 -5.26 -5.28
N ASP A 142 6.50 -5.30 -5.46
CA ASP A 142 5.88 -5.15 -6.78
C ASP A 142 6.01 -3.71 -7.31
N LEU A 143 5.96 -2.69 -6.45
CA LEU A 143 6.23 -1.29 -6.80
C LEU A 143 7.68 -1.08 -7.26
N TYR A 144 8.66 -1.68 -6.56
CA TYR A 144 10.06 -1.64 -6.99
C TYR A 144 10.27 -2.36 -8.34
N LYS A 145 9.61 -3.50 -8.54
CA LYS A 145 9.62 -4.19 -9.84
C LYS A 145 8.97 -3.34 -10.94
N ALA A 146 7.89 -2.64 -10.63
CA ALA A 146 7.26 -1.70 -11.55
C ALA A 146 8.24 -0.59 -11.95
N TYR A 147 8.93 -0.02 -10.97
CA TYR A 147 9.98 0.97 -11.22
C TYR A 147 11.04 0.43 -12.18
N LEU A 148 11.65 -0.73 -11.87
CA LEU A 148 12.67 -1.34 -12.73
C LEU A 148 12.16 -1.62 -14.15
N PHE A 149 10.93 -2.13 -14.26
CA PHE A 149 10.33 -2.46 -15.55
C PHE A 149 10.04 -1.22 -16.41
N LEU A 150 9.44 -0.18 -15.81
CA LEU A 150 9.07 1.05 -16.51
C LEU A 150 10.28 1.89 -16.90
N THR A 151 11.39 1.77 -16.17
CA THR A 151 12.59 2.58 -16.38
C THR A 151 13.74 1.84 -17.06
N LYS A 152 13.50 0.63 -17.60
CA LYS A 152 14.54 -0.24 -18.16
C LYS A 152 15.30 0.38 -19.34
N ASP A 153 14.64 1.24 -20.11
CA ASP A 153 15.16 1.84 -21.36
C ASP A 153 15.74 3.26 -21.14
N TYR A 154 15.80 3.74 -19.89
CA TYR A 154 16.27 5.09 -19.53
C TYR A 154 17.69 5.04 -18.96
N SER A 155 18.54 6.02 -19.29
CA SER A 155 19.88 6.12 -18.72
C SER A 155 19.79 6.56 -17.25
N LYS A 156 20.22 5.69 -16.34
CA LYS A 156 20.13 5.91 -14.87
C LYS A 156 21.44 6.40 -14.22
N VAL A 157 22.44 6.77 -15.01
CA VAL A 157 23.78 7.06 -14.47
C VAL A 157 23.70 8.24 -13.50
N HIS A 158 23.84 7.94 -12.21
CA HIS A 158 23.68 8.85 -11.07
C HIS A 158 22.34 9.58 -11.02
N HIS A 159 21.23 8.83 -10.94
CA HIS A 159 19.90 9.40 -10.69
C HIS A 159 19.51 9.21 -9.21
N PRO A 160 19.72 10.21 -8.31
CA PRO A 160 19.56 10.06 -6.87
C PRO A 160 18.18 9.57 -6.39
N PRO A 161 17.05 9.93 -7.04
CA PRO A 161 15.75 9.34 -6.69
C PRO A 161 15.70 7.81 -6.82
N SER A 162 16.49 7.23 -7.73
CA SER A 162 16.58 5.77 -7.91
C SER A 162 17.17 5.08 -6.68
N ASP A 163 18.20 5.69 -6.09
CA ASP A 163 18.89 5.15 -4.92
C ASP A 163 17.95 5.15 -3.71
N ILE A 164 17.14 6.21 -3.56
CA ILE A 164 16.10 6.28 -2.52
C ILE A 164 15.06 5.17 -2.73
N ILE A 165 14.61 4.96 -3.99
CA ILE A 165 13.63 3.92 -4.33
C ILE A 165 14.15 2.51 -3.99
N GLU A 166 15.41 2.24 -4.31
CA GLU A 166 16.08 0.98 -4.02
C GLU A 166 16.29 0.77 -2.52
N ASN A 167 16.82 1.77 -1.81
CA ASN A 167 17.06 1.70 -0.37
C ASN A 167 15.76 1.45 0.43
N ILE A 168 14.63 2.02 0.00
CA ILE A 168 13.31 1.74 0.60
C ILE A 168 12.94 0.26 0.43
N TYR A 169 13.13 -0.29 -0.78
CA TYR A 169 12.86 -1.69 -1.07
C TYR A 169 13.74 -2.61 -0.21
N GLU A 170 15.05 -2.38 -0.18
CA GLU A 170 16.00 -3.17 0.59
C GLU A 170 15.67 -3.14 2.09
N THR A 171 15.43 -1.93 2.64
CA THR A 171 15.05 -1.75 4.04
C THR A 171 13.76 -2.48 4.36
N ALA A 172 12.75 -2.43 3.48
CA ALA A 172 11.50 -3.15 3.67
C ALA A 172 11.71 -4.68 3.67
N MET A 173 12.56 -5.20 2.78
CA MET A 173 12.89 -6.62 2.75
C MET A 173 13.67 -7.05 3.99
N ASP A 174 14.55 -6.21 4.52
CA ASP A 174 15.28 -6.49 5.75
C ASP A 174 14.38 -6.43 6.98
N ILE A 175 13.42 -5.51 7.05
CA ILE A 175 12.38 -5.53 8.10
C ILE A 175 11.63 -6.86 8.03
N LYS A 176 11.20 -7.29 6.84
CA LYS A 176 10.50 -8.57 6.65
C LYS A 176 11.35 -9.77 7.09
N ARG A 177 12.64 -9.82 6.72
CA ARG A 177 13.58 -10.89 7.11
C ARG A 177 13.77 -10.95 8.62
N ASN A 178 13.80 -9.78 9.28
CA ASN A 178 13.89 -9.66 10.74
C ASN A 178 12.53 -9.78 11.45
N ARG A 179 11.47 -10.23 10.74
CA ARG A 179 10.10 -10.42 11.26
C ARG A 179 9.45 -9.14 11.78
N GLY A 180 9.88 -7.96 11.34
CA GLY A 180 9.20 -6.71 11.62
C GLY A 180 7.86 -6.59 10.89
N LEU A 181 6.99 -5.71 11.40
CA LEU A 181 5.66 -5.46 10.85
C LEU A 181 5.58 -4.05 10.26
N LEU A 182 5.17 -3.96 9.00
CA LEU A 182 4.90 -2.68 8.34
C LEU A 182 3.39 -2.58 8.08
N PHE A 183 2.73 -1.59 8.67
CA PHE A 183 1.30 -1.30 8.49
C PHE A 183 1.09 0.19 8.24
N ASP A 184 1.69 0.69 7.17
CA ASP A 184 1.61 2.10 6.82
C ASP A 184 1.18 2.27 5.36
N GLU A 185 -0.12 2.48 5.16
CA GLU A 185 -0.68 2.70 3.83
C GLU A 185 -0.28 4.08 3.29
N GLN A 186 -0.08 5.07 4.15
CA GLN A 186 0.36 6.41 3.75
C GLN A 186 1.78 6.34 3.20
N PHE A 187 2.67 5.60 3.87
CA PHE A 187 4.02 5.35 3.39
C PHE A 187 4.02 4.71 1.99
N ILE A 188 3.22 3.67 1.77
CA ILE A 188 3.13 3.03 0.44
C ILE A 188 2.55 3.99 -0.61
N ALA A 189 1.57 4.80 -0.24
CA ALA A 189 1.00 5.81 -1.14
C ALA A 189 2.04 6.86 -1.55
N LYS A 190 2.88 7.33 -0.62
CA LYS A 190 4.00 8.24 -0.90
C LYS A 190 5.05 7.56 -1.76
N TYR A 191 5.47 6.33 -1.43
CA TYR A 191 6.44 5.56 -2.21
C TYR A 191 6.00 5.35 -3.66
N ARG A 192 4.74 4.94 -3.87
CA ARG A 192 4.12 4.84 -5.19
C ARG A 192 4.18 6.19 -5.93
N ARG A 193 3.78 7.27 -5.26
CA ARG A 193 3.76 8.62 -5.84
C ARG A 193 5.17 9.07 -6.26
N PHE A 194 6.17 8.77 -5.46
CA PHE A 194 7.56 9.08 -5.74
C PHE A 194 8.11 8.29 -6.93
N ILE A 195 7.77 7.00 -7.04
CA ILE A 195 8.10 6.18 -8.22
C ILE A 195 7.48 6.76 -9.49
N ALA A 196 6.21 7.17 -9.43
CA ALA A 196 5.51 7.78 -10.57
C ALA A 196 6.22 9.06 -11.03
N LEU A 197 6.55 9.95 -10.10
CA LEU A 197 7.27 11.20 -10.39
C LEU A 197 8.64 10.92 -11.01
N THR A 198 9.41 10.02 -10.39
CA THR A 198 10.74 9.62 -10.86
C THR A 198 10.70 9.04 -12.28
N TYR A 199 9.74 8.16 -12.55
CA TYR A 199 9.55 7.61 -13.89
C TYR A 199 9.28 8.71 -14.92
N MET A 200 8.39 9.66 -14.60
CA MET A 200 8.06 10.75 -15.53
C MET A 200 9.22 11.73 -15.73
N GLY A 201 10.01 12.02 -14.70
CA GLY A 201 11.22 12.85 -14.83
C GLY A 201 12.23 12.21 -15.77
N LEU A 202 12.45 10.89 -15.65
CA LEU A 202 13.31 10.14 -16.59
C LEU A 202 12.76 10.16 -18.02
N VAL A 203 11.44 10.06 -18.18
CA VAL A 203 10.77 10.17 -19.49
C VAL A 203 11.04 11.54 -20.12
N GLU A 204 10.89 12.61 -19.34
CA GLU A 204 11.03 13.98 -19.84
C GLU A 204 12.49 14.33 -20.19
N ASN A 205 13.44 13.92 -19.34
CA ASN A 205 14.87 14.14 -19.60
C ASN A 205 15.35 13.42 -20.87
N ASN A 206 14.84 12.22 -21.15
CA ASN A 206 15.16 11.50 -22.37
C ASN A 206 14.60 12.21 -23.62
N LYS A 207 13.39 12.78 -23.57
CA LYS A 207 12.84 13.56 -24.70
C LYS A 207 13.67 14.81 -25.01
N ASN A 208 14.23 15.45 -23.97
CA ASN A 208 15.05 16.65 -24.13
C ASN A 208 16.49 16.35 -24.60
N SER A 209 16.88 15.06 -24.65
CA SER A 209 18.20 14.60 -25.07
C SER A 209 18.24 14.09 -26.51
N GLU A 210 17.08 13.97 -27.17
CA GLU A 210 16.91 13.68 -28.61
C GLU A 210 16.80 14.98 -29.42
#